data_AF-A0A511YKZ8-F1
#
_entry.id   AF-A0A511YKZ8-F1
#
_cell.length_a   1.000
_cell.length_b   1.000
_cell.length_c   1.000
_cell.angle_alpha   90.00
_cell.angle_beta   90.00
_cell.angle_gamma   90.00
#
_symmetry.space_group_name_H-M   'P 1'
#
loop_
_entity.id
_entity.type
_entity.pdbx_description
1 polymer ?
#
loop_
_entity_poly.entity_id
_entity_poly.type
_entity_poly.pdbx_seq_one_letter_code
_entity_poly.pdbx_strand_id
1 'polypeptide(L)'
;MKKLAFAFFVFLMGMVCAQKMKVTSGNFDFLKGQTELNLQMDYSHMTFYKENMDETAYLAKQENDIRKAGKSPDEFEKWKKDWEYSKTTQFVDKFLASMNKNTDIKTSVNN
;
A
#
# COMPACT_ATOMS: atom_id res chain seq x y z
N MET A 1 -40.85 3.61 21.10
CA MET A 1 -40.77 3.08 19.71
C MET A 1 -39.81 3.86 18.82
N LYS A 2 -39.90 5.20 18.71
CA LYS A 2 -39.03 6.00 17.82
C LYS A 2 -37.52 5.89 18.11
N LYS A 3 -37.13 5.85 19.40
CA LYS A 3 -35.72 5.71 19.82
C LYS A 3 -35.12 4.33 19.52
N LEU A 4 -35.94 3.27 19.62
CA LEU A 4 -35.53 1.90 19.28
C LEU A 4 -35.33 1.74 17.77
N ALA A 5 -36.24 2.33 16.97
CA ALA A 5 -36.12 2.35 15.52
C ALA A 5 -34.86 3.10 15.05
N PHE A 6 -34.52 4.22 15.70
CA PHE A 6 -33.29 4.97 15.39
C PHE A 6 -32.03 4.18 15.75
N ALA A 7 -31.99 3.51 16.91
CA ALA A 7 -30.88 2.66 17.31
C ALA A 7 -30.68 1.47 16.35
N PHE A 8 -31.78 0.87 15.88
CA PHE A 8 -31.75 -0.20 14.89
C PHE A 8 -31.22 0.29 13.53
N PHE A 9 -31.58 1.50 13.12
CA PHE A 9 -31.09 2.10 11.88
C PHE A 9 -29.58 2.39 11.92
N VAL A 10 -29.06 2.87 13.06
CA VAL A 10 -27.62 3.08 13.28
C VAL A 10 -26.86 1.74 13.28
N PHE A 11 -27.44 0.69 13.86
CA PHE A 11 -26.85 -0.66 13.86
C PHE A 11 -26.74 -1.25 12.44
N LEU A 12 -27.76 -1.05 11.60
CA LEU A 12 -27.75 -1.51 10.20
C LEU A 12 -26.69 -0.79 9.34
N MET A 13 -26.42 0.49 9.61
CA MET A 13 -25.38 1.24 8.90
C MET A 13 -23.97 0.74 9.19
N GLY A 14 -23.74 0.08 10.33
CA GLY A 14 -22.43 -0.46 10.73
C GLY A 14 -21.99 -1.72 9.98
N MET A 15 -22.90 -2.39 9.26
CA MET A 15 -22.61 -3.69 8.61
C MET A 15 -22.05 -3.57 7.18
N VAL A 16 -21.96 -2.36 6.61
CA VAL A 16 -21.66 -2.16 5.16
C VAL A 16 -20.16 -2.00 4.86
N CYS A 17 -19.28 -2.17 5.85
CA CYS A 17 -17.84 -2.04 5.67
C CYS A 17 -17.20 -3.32 5.12
N ALA A 18 -17.49 -3.68 3.88
CA ALA A 18 -16.70 -4.66 3.13
C ALA A 18 -16.38 -4.08 1.75
N GLN A 19 -15.19 -3.47 1.60
CA GLN A 19 -14.68 -3.12 0.28
C GLN A 19 -14.36 -4.40 -0.47
N LYS A 20 -15.25 -4.79 -1.39
CA LYS A 20 -15.04 -5.95 -2.26
C LYS A 20 -13.86 -5.65 -3.18
N MET A 21 -12.77 -6.39 -3.02
CA MET A 21 -11.65 -6.34 -3.96
C MET A 21 -12.15 -6.74 -5.36
N LYS A 22 -11.96 -5.85 -6.34
CA LYS A 22 -12.28 -6.12 -7.74
C LYS A 22 -11.00 -6.46 -8.48
N VAL A 23 -10.91 -7.68 -9.00
CA VAL A 23 -9.83 -8.06 -9.92
C VAL A 23 -10.09 -7.36 -11.24
N THR A 24 -9.21 -6.43 -11.61
CA THR A 24 -9.32 -5.64 -12.85
C THR A 24 -8.84 -6.43 -14.07
N SER A 25 -7.90 -7.36 -13.87
CA SER A 25 -7.33 -8.23 -14.90
C SER A 25 -6.71 -9.49 -14.29
N GLY A 26 -6.76 -10.61 -15.00
CA GLY A 26 -6.17 -11.89 -14.56
C GLY A 26 -6.99 -12.64 -13.52
N ASN A 27 -6.35 -13.54 -12.77
CA ASN A 27 -6.93 -14.27 -11.65
C ASN A 27 -5.84 -14.72 -10.65
N PHE A 28 -6.24 -15.32 -9.53
CA PHE A 28 -5.34 -15.88 -8.52
C PHE A 28 -5.18 -17.40 -8.63
N ASP A 29 -5.55 -18.00 -9.77
CA ASP A 29 -5.52 -19.45 -9.92
C ASP A 29 -4.10 -20.00 -9.83
N PHE A 30 -3.09 -19.21 -10.22
CA PHE A 30 -1.68 -19.57 -10.10
C PHE A 30 -1.20 -19.80 -8.66
N LEU A 31 -1.92 -19.26 -7.66
CA LEU A 31 -1.62 -19.47 -6.24
C LEU A 31 -2.17 -20.80 -5.70
N LYS A 32 -3.12 -21.44 -6.42
CA LYS A 32 -3.75 -22.67 -5.93
C LYS A 32 -2.72 -23.80 -5.86
N GLY A 33 -2.62 -24.41 -4.68
CA GLY A 33 -1.71 -25.53 -4.43
C GLY A 33 -0.24 -25.13 -4.28
N GLN A 34 0.11 -23.85 -4.35
CA GLN A 34 1.47 -23.38 -4.09
C GLN A 34 1.74 -23.34 -2.59
N THR A 35 2.89 -23.86 -2.17
CA THR A 35 3.35 -23.83 -0.78
C THR A 35 4.38 -22.71 -0.55
N GLU A 36 5.08 -22.30 -1.62
CA GLU A 36 6.13 -21.31 -1.59
C GLU A 36 5.98 -20.34 -2.76
N LEU A 37 6.30 -19.07 -2.54
CA LEU A 37 6.25 -18.03 -3.56
C LEU A 37 7.44 -17.07 -3.43
N ASN A 38 8.18 -16.90 -4.52
CA ASN A 38 9.22 -15.88 -4.62
C ASN A 38 8.61 -14.53 -5.01
N LEU A 39 8.99 -13.48 -4.30
CA LEU A 39 8.47 -12.13 -4.48
C LEU A 39 9.49 -11.21 -5.15
N GLN A 40 9.06 -10.51 -6.20
CA GLN A 40 9.77 -9.39 -6.81
C GLN A 40 8.84 -8.18 -6.86
N MET A 41 9.23 -7.08 -6.20
CA MET A 41 8.50 -5.81 -6.30
C MET A 41 8.95 -5.06 -7.56
N ASP A 42 8.00 -4.77 -8.45
CA ASP A 42 8.22 -3.95 -9.64
C ASP A 42 7.55 -2.58 -9.45
N TYR A 43 8.37 -1.54 -9.41
CA TYR A 43 7.94 -0.15 -9.26
C TYR A 43 7.99 0.64 -10.58
N SER A 44 8.31 0.00 -11.71
CA SER A 44 8.52 0.65 -13.02
C SER A 44 7.31 1.46 -13.53
N HIS A 45 6.11 1.05 -13.14
CA HIS A 45 4.85 1.69 -13.54
C HIS A 45 4.10 2.31 -12.35
N MET A 46 4.81 2.61 -11.26
CA MET A 46 4.21 3.26 -10.09
C MET A 46 3.81 4.69 -10.43
N THR A 47 2.56 5.03 -10.10
CA THR A 47 2.01 6.38 -10.26
C THR A 47 1.47 6.92 -8.95
N PHE A 48 1.48 8.23 -8.80
CA PHE A 48 1.10 8.93 -7.59
C PHE A 48 -0.06 9.89 -7.83
N TYR A 49 -0.93 9.98 -6.81
CA TYR A 49 -2.10 10.84 -6.79
C TYR A 49 -3.08 10.60 -7.95
N LYS A 50 -4.04 11.50 -8.15
CA LYS A 50 -5.08 11.36 -9.18
C LYS A 50 -4.56 11.72 -10.57
N GLU A 51 -3.45 12.44 -10.61
CA GLU A 51 -2.82 12.99 -11.80
C GLU A 51 -1.92 11.95 -12.51
N ASN A 52 -1.81 10.72 -11.98
CA ASN A 52 -0.92 9.67 -12.47
C ASN A 52 0.54 10.14 -12.60
N MET A 53 1.01 10.87 -11.59
CA MET A 53 2.36 11.42 -11.57
C MET A 53 3.39 10.28 -11.47
N ASP A 54 4.45 10.33 -12.28
CA ASP A 54 5.56 9.39 -12.14
C ASP A 54 6.39 9.68 -10.87
N GLU A 55 7.30 8.77 -10.52
CA GLU A 55 8.14 8.93 -9.33
C GLU A 55 9.01 10.19 -9.37
N THR A 56 9.54 10.56 -10.53
CA THR A 56 10.41 11.74 -10.67
C THR A 56 9.64 13.01 -10.33
N ALA A 57 8.44 13.16 -10.89
CA ALA A 57 7.57 14.29 -10.62
C ALA A 57 7.06 14.28 -9.17
N TYR A 58 6.83 13.10 -8.58
CA TYR A 58 6.47 12.96 -7.16
C TYR A 58 7.59 13.47 -6.25
N LEU A 59 8.84 13.07 -6.50
CA LEU A 59 10.00 13.52 -5.74
C LEU A 59 10.19 15.04 -5.84
N ALA A 60 10.04 15.61 -7.04
CA ALA A 60 10.14 17.06 -7.26
C ALA A 60 9.03 17.83 -6.53
N LYS A 61 7.81 17.28 -6.50
CA LYS A 61 6.71 17.86 -5.72
C LYS A 61 7.03 17.83 -4.22
N GLN A 62 7.52 16.71 -3.73
CA GLN A 62 7.86 16.56 -2.31
C GLN A 62 8.96 17.51 -1.86
N GLU A 63 10.01 17.69 -2.68
CA GLU A 63 11.07 18.67 -2.44
C GLU A 63 10.50 20.08 -2.29
N ASN A 64 9.61 20.46 -3.21
CA ASN A 64 8.93 21.76 -3.16
C ASN A 64 8.05 21.92 -1.92
N ASP A 65 7.34 20.88 -1.50
CA ASP A 65 6.48 20.92 -0.32
C ASP A 65 7.30 21.03 0.98
N ILE A 66 8.44 20.33 1.07
CA ILE A 66 9.38 20.45 2.20
C ILE A 66 9.96 21.86 2.26
N ARG A 67 10.40 22.41 1.12
CA ARG A 67 10.92 23.78 1.04
C ARG A 67 9.87 24.82 1.43
N LYS A 68 8.62 24.67 0.98
CA LYS A 68 7.49 25.54 1.37
C LYS A 68 7.18 25.47 2.86
N ALA A 69 7.42 24.33 3.50
CA ALA A 69 7.32 24.17 4.95
C ALA A 69 8.47 24.83 5.74
N GLY A 70 9.40 25.53 5.06
CA GLY A 70 10.51 26.24 5.70
C GLY A 70 11.65 25.32 6.15
N LYS A 71 11.70 24.09 5.64
CA LYS A 71 12.70 23.08 6.01
C LYS A 71 13.96 23.20 5.14
N SER A 72 15.08 22.73 5.66
CA SER A 72 16.37 22.80 4.96
C SER A 72 16.45 21.77 3.81
N PRO A 73 17.30 22.00 2.81
CA PRO A 73 17.59 21.01 1.76
C PRO A 73 18.05 19.66 2.31
N ASP A 74 18.79 19.66 3.42
CA ASP A 74 19.26 18.42 4.08
C ASP A 74 18.12 17.51 4.54
N GLU A 75 16.97 18.11 4.90
CA GLU A 75 15.80 17.34 5.31
C GLU A 75 15.16 16.61 4.12
N PHE A 76 15.19 17.22 2.93
CA PHE A 76 14.77 16.53 1.71
C PHE A 76 15.69 15.37 1.37
N GLU A 77 17.02 15.54 1.47
CA GLU A 77 17.97 14.44 1.22
C GLU A 77 17.78 13.28 2.20
N LYS A 78 17.54 13.58 3.49
CA LYS A 78 17.19 12.56 4.47
C LYS A 78 15.89 11.86 4.10
N TRP A 79 14.84 12.62 3.77
CA TRP A 79 13.56 12.06 3.37
C TRP A 79 13.68 11.18 2.12
N LYS A 80 14.47 11.59 1.13
CA LYS A 80 14.72 10.85 -0.11
C LYS A 80 15.46 9.53 0.19
N LYS A 81 16.43 9.54 1.10
CA LYS A 81 17.11 8.32 1.56
C LYS A 81 16.13 7.37 2.26
N ASP A 82 15.26 7.89 3.12
CA ASP A 82 14.24 7.10 3.80
C ASP A 82 13.20 6.54 2.83
N TRP A 83 12.86 7.29 1.77
CA TRP A 83 11.99 6.84 0.67
C TRP A 83 12.59 5.65 -0.09
N GLU A 84 13.86 5.76 -0.51
CA GLU A 84 14.56 4.66 -1.18
C GLU A 84 14.68 3.42 -0.29
N TYR A 85 15.01 3.60 1.00
CA TYR A 85 15.02 2.51 1.98
C TYR A 85 13.65 1.85 2.15
N SER A 86 12.59 2.64 2.10
CA SER A 86 11.23 2.11 2.22
C SER A 86 10.86 1.21 1.05
N LYS A 87 11.21 1.61 -0.19
CA LYS A 87 10.96 0.81 -1.40
C LYS A 87 11.69 -0.53 -1.39
N THR A 88 12.93 -0.55 -0.92
CA THR A 88 13.77 -1.75 -0.98
C THR A 88 13.61 -2.66 0.23
N THR A 89 13.21 -2.13 1.38
CA THR A 89 13.15 -2.89 2.64
C THR A 89 11.76 -2.82 3.26
N GLN A 90 11.31 -1.63 3.69
CA GLN A 90 10.11 -1.57 4.55
C GLN A 90 8.85 -2.11 3.89
N PHE A 91 8.63 -1.80 2.60
CA PHE A 91 7.43 -2.27 1.88
C PHE A 91 7.47 -3.77 1.66
N VAL A 92 8.65 -4.28 1.33
CA VAL A 92 8.91 -5.71 1.12
C VAL A 92 8.68 -6.47 2.42
N ASP A 93 9.32 -6.07 3.51
CA ASP A 93 9.22 -6.72 4.82
C ASP A 93 7.78 -6.73 5.33
N LYS A 94 7.05 -5.61 5.19
CA LYS A 94 5.65 -5.55 5.59
C LYS A 94 4.76 -6.45 4.75
N PHE A 95 5.00 -6.54 3.45
CA PHE A 95 4.26 -7.44 2.58
C PHE A 95 4.50 -8.91 2.98
N LEU A 96 5.78 -9.30 3.12
CA LEU A 96 6.16 -10.66 3.53
C LEU A 96 5.57 -11.00 4.90
N ALA A 97 5.70 -10.10 5.88
CA ALA A 97 5.15 -10.31 7.21
C ALA A 97 3.62 -10.48 7.19
N SER A 98 2.91 -9.68 6.38
CA SER A 98 1.46 -9.79 6.25
C SER A 98 1.04 -11.09 5.54
N MET A 99 1.68 -11.45 4.44
CA MET A 99 1.37 -12.67 3.68
C MET A 99 1.65 -13.92 4.51
N ASN A 100 2.83 -14.00 5.13
CA ASN A 100 3.22 -15.14 5.95
C ASN A 100 2.40 -15.26 7.24
N LYS A 101 1.79 -14.17 7.71
CA LYS A 101 0.89 -14.19 8.87
C LYS A 101 -0.53 -14.65 8.52
N ASN A 102 -1.00 -14.31 7.33
CA ASN A 102 -2.42 -14.45 6.96
C ASN A 102 -2.69 -15.59 5.95
N THR A 103 -1.64 -16.25 5.45
CA THR A 103 -1.75 -17.33 4.45
C THR A 103 -0.80 -18.48 4.79
N ASP A 104 -1.13 -19.68 4.33
CA ASP A 104 -0.25 -20.86 4.46
C ASP A 104 0.89 -20.88 3.43
N ILE A 105 0.90 -19.93 2.48
CA ILE A 105 1.94 -19.80 1.47
C ILE A 105 3.13 -19.09 2.09
N LYS A 106 4.29 -19.73 2.07
CA LYS A 106 5.54 -19.11 2.51
C LYS A 106 6.08 -18.20 1.43
N THR A 107 6.19 -16.92 1.74
CA THR A 107 6.74 -15.89 0.85
C THR A 107 8.14 -15.48 1.31
N SER A 108 9.06 -15.37 0.34
CA SER A 108 10.42 -14.87 0.53
C SER A 108 10.86 -14.06 -0.71
N VAL A 109 11.98 -13.35 -0.58
CA VAL A 109 12.63 -12.64 -1.69
C VAL A 109 13.91 -13.39 -2.03
N ASN A 110 14.09 -13.74 -3.30
CA ASN A 110 15.28 -14.37 -3.86
C ASN A 110 15.69 -15.68 -3.15
N ASN A 111 14.96 -16.78 -3.44
CA ASN A 111 15.47 -18.14 -3.22
C ASN A 111 16.51 -18.52 -4.28
#